data_AF-A0A971NWI2-F1
#
_entry.id   AF-A0A971NWI2-F1
#
_cell.length_a   1.000
_cell.length_b   1.000
_cell.length_c   1.000
_cell.angle_alpha   90.00
_cell.angle_beta   90.00
_cell.angle_gamma   90.00
#
_symmetry.space_group_name_H-M   'P 1'
#
loop_
_entity.id
_entity.type
_entity.pdbx_description
1 polymer ?
#
loop_
_entity_poly.entity_id
_entity_poly.type
_entity_poly.pdbx_seq_one_letter_code
_entity_poly.pdbx_strand_id
1 'polypeptide(L)'
;MTDTQTGTREVKDKQEQVEQTGNAGESGDGASQGGKAYSQDELNRMFAERAKQAESALLKKLGFESVSDAESLVKESKERKEAEMSELQKAQERAKELEKQLAASAELQKNMATLADITAKAAKLGIVDPDAAFKLLDKGAIEYDDDGKPKNTEALLVAMLKERPYLAGTGSSAMNPGKSRTYTKDEIEKMSPEDINKNWDAIKSFLERSGK
;
A
#
# COMPACT_ATOMS: atom_id res chain seq x y z
N MET A 1 55.65 -21.05 -5.62
CA MET A 1 54.95 -22.29 -5.24
C MET A 1 54.24 -22.76 -6.50
N THR A 2 54.92 -23.52 -7.37
CA THR A 2 54.87 -25.01 -7.42
C THR A 2 53.41 -25.47 -7.47
N ASP A 3 52.88 -26.17 -8.46
CA ASP A 3 53.34 -26.84 -9.67
C ASP A 3 52.03 -27.03 -10.48
N THR A 4 51.95 -26.63 -11.75
CA THR A 4 52.04 -27.55 -12.92
C THR A 4 51.09 -28.75 -12.76
N GLN A 5 50.13 -29.05 -13.66
CA GLN A 5 50.38 -29.30 -15.07
C GLN A 5 49.05 -29.57 -15.82
N THR A 6 48.87 -28.87 -16.94
CA THR A 6 48.35 -29.29 -18.27
C THR A 6 47.72 -30.68 -18.42
N GLY A 7 46.73 -30.92 -19.27
CA GLY A 7 46.26 -30.16 -20.43
C GLY A 7 45.68 -31.11 -21.48
N THR A 8 44.64 -30.63 -22.17
CA THR A 8 44.42 -30.67 -23.63
C THR A 8 44.34 -32.01 -24.41
N ARG A 9 43.36 -31.98 -25.33
CA ARG A 9 43.18 -32.68 -26.62
C ARG A 9 42.17 -33.83 -26.60
N GLU A 10 40.95 -33.60 -27.06
CA GLU A 10 40.52 -33.47 -28.47
C GLU A 10 40.89 -34.67 -29.36
N VAL A 11 39.79 -35.30 -29.75
CA VAL A 11 39.49 -36.43 -30.63
C VAL A 11 40.14 -36.33 -32.01
N LYS A 12 40.58 -37.47 -32.57
CA LYS A 12 40.55 -37.69 -34.02
C LYS A 12 40.55 -39.18 -34.41
N ASP A 13 39.52 -39.55 -35.19
CA ASP A 13 39.53 -40.42 -36.38
C ASP A 13 40.17 -41.83 -36.32
N LYS A 14 39.38 -42.90 -36.51
CA LYS A 14 39.18 -43.57 -37.82
C LYS A 14 38.42 -44.92 -37.75
N GLN A 15 37.89 -45.25 -38.92
CA GLN A 15 37.02 -46.34 -39.35
C GLN A 15 37.60 -47.78 -39.30
N GLU A 16 36.66 -48.71 -39.21
CA GLU A 16 36.51 -49.99 -39.96
C GLU A 16 37.31 -51.27 -39.63
N GLN A 17 36.54 -52.35 -39.78
CA GLN A 17 36.85 -53.73 -40.18
C GLN A 17 37.15 -54.80 -39.13
N VAL A 18 36.11 -55.62 -38.96
CA VAL A 18 36.04 -57.08 -38.80
C VAL A 18 37.33 -57.82 -39.15
N GLU A 19 37.83 -58.65 -38.23
CA GLU A 19 38.34 -59.97 -38.59
C GLU A 19 38.37 -60.93 -37.39
N GLN A 20 38.28 -62.20 -37.73
CA GLN A 20 37.83 -63.33 -36.96
C GLN A 20 39.02 -64.22 -36.58
N THR A 21 39.23 -64.49 -35.30
CA THR A 21 40.06 -65.61 -34.79
C THR A 21 39.79 -65.65 -33.28
N GLY A 22 39.29 -66.72 -32.64
CA GLY A 22 39.41 -68.13 -32.91
C GLY A 22 40.54 -68.71 -32.08
N ASN A 23 40.28 -69.08 -30.81
CA ASN A 23 40.67 -70.39 -30.29
C ASN A 23 40.02 -70.68 -28.92
N ALA A 24 39.69 -71.95 -28.74
CA ALA A 24 39.05 -72.59 -27.62
C ALA A 24 39.95 -72.78 -26.39
N GLY A 25 39.27 -73.01 -25.27
CA GLY A 25 39.79 -73.50 -23.99
C GLY A 25 38.80 -73.07 -22.91
N GLU A 26 38.18 -73.91 -22.10
CA GLU A 26 38.31 -75.33 -21.83
C GLU A 26 37.03 -75.68 -21.05
N SER A 27 36.41 -76.82 -21.36
CA SER A 27 35.27 -77.34 -20.60
C SER A 27 35.71 -77.67 -19.17
N GLY A 28 35.24 -76.91 -18.21
CA GLY A 28 35.23 -77.28 -16.79
C GLY A 28 33.82 -77.70 -16.39
N ASP A 29 33.56 -79.01 -16.40
CA ASP A 29 32.40 -79.62 -15.76
C ASP A 29 32.49 -79.37 -14.25
N GLY A 30 31.49 -78.68 -13.72
CA GLY A 30 31.36 -78.33 -12.31
C GLY A 30 29.88 -78.28 -11.98
N ALA A 31 29.33 -79.44 -11.64
CA ALA A 31 27.97 -79.58 -11.13
C ALA A 31 27.74 -78.65 -9.94
N SER A 32 26.96 -77.58 -10.14
CA SER A 32 26.38 -76.78 -9.07
C SER A 32 25.00 -76.26 -9.49
N GLN A 33 23.97 -76.93 -8.95
CA GLN A 33 22.58 -76.48 -8.78
C GLN A 33 22.05 -75.39 -9.74
N GLY A 34 21.40 -75.80 -10.82
CA GLY A 34 20.16 -75.19 -11.32
C GLY A 34 20.10 -73.66 -11.49
N GLY A 35 21.19 -72.98 -11.84
CA GLY A 35 21.19 -71.55 -12.16
C GLY A 35 20.52 -71.30 -13.51
N LYS A 36 19.30 -70.76 -13.50
CA LYS A 36 18.63 -70.32 -14.73
C LYS A 36 19.37 -69.10 -15.29
N ALA A 37 19.96 -69.23 -16.47
CA ALA A 37 20.51 -68.09 -17.20
C ALA A 37 19.34 -67.28 -17.78
N TYR A 38 19.08 -66.10 -17.22
CA TYR A 38 18.02 -65.20 -17.68
C TYR A 38 18.45 -64.46 -18.95
N SER A 39 17.51 -64.29 -19.90
CA SER A 39 17.75 -63.43 -21.07
C SER A 39 17.71 -61.95 -20.67
N GLN A 40 18.34 -61.07 -21.46
CA GLN A 40 18.29 -59.63 -21.23
C GLN A 40 16.85 -59.08 -21.21
N ASP A 41 15.96 -59.64 -22.04
CA ASP A 41 14.53 -59.28 -22.07
C ASP A 41 13.80 -59.71 -20.79
N GLU A 42 14.19 -60.86 -20.23
CA GLU A 42 13.62 -61.39 -18.99
C GLU A 42 14.08 -60.58 -17.78
N LEU A 43 15.34 -60.16 -17.76
CA LEU A 43 15.88 -59.23 -16.76
C LEU A 43 15.17 -57.86 -16.84
N ASN A 44 14.99 -57.31 -18.05
CA ASN A 44 14.29 -56.05 -18.24
C ASN A 44 12.84 -56.10 -17.73
N ARG A 45 12.13 -57.22 -17.94
CA ARG A 45 10.79 -57.44 -17.38
C ARG A 45 10.81 -57.50 -15.86
N MET A 46 11.73 -58.23 -15.25
CA MET A 46 11.85 -58.31 -13.79
C MET A 46 12.14 -56.95 -13.15
N PHE A 47 13.02 -56.14 -13.75
CA PHE A 47 13.27 -54.78 -13.27
C PHE A 47 12.04 -53.87 -13.42
N ALA A 48 11.32 -53.97 -14.54
CA ALA A 48 10.09 -53.20 -14.76
C ALA A 48 8.97 -53.57 -13.77
N GLU A 49 8.78 -54.86 -13.47
CA GLU A 49 7.83 -55.30 -12.45
C GLU A 49 8.21 -54.83 -11.05
N ARG A 50 9.49 -54.97 -10.68
CA ARG A 50 9.97 -54.54 -9.37
C ARG A 50 9.89 -53.03 -9.20
N ALA A 51 10.14 -52.26 -10.26
CA ALA A 51 9.95 -50.81 -10.27
C ALA A 51 8.47 -50.44 -10.05
N LYS A 52 7.54 -51.08 -10.77
CA LYS A 52 6.09 -50.87 -10.57
C LYS A 52 5.61 -51.23 -9.15
N GLN A 53 6.11 -52.34 -8.60
CA GLN A 53 5.78 -52.75 -7.23
C GLN A 53 6.32 -51.76 -6.20
N ALA A 54 7.55 -51.27 -6.37
CA ALA A 54 8.14 -50.26 -5.50
C ALA A 54 7.38 -48.93 -5.56
N GLU A 55 6.98 -48.50 -6.76
CA GLU A 55 6.19 -47.28 -6.98
C GLU A 55 4.80 -47.39 -6.34
N SER A 56 4.10 -48.52 -6.53
CA SER A 56 2.82 -48.79 -5.88
C SER A 56 2.92 -48.84 -4.35
N ALA A 57 3.95 -49.48 -3.81
CA ALA A 57 4.19 -49.53 -2.37
C ALA A 57 4.46 -48.14 -1.78
N LEU A 58 5.19 -47.29 -2.50
CA LEU A 58 5.47 -45.91 -2.10
C LEU A 58 4.19 -45.07 -2.12
N LEU A 59 3.41 -45.13 -3.20
CA LEU A 59 2.13 -44.42 -3.32
C LEU A 59 1.18 -44.81 -2.19
N LYS A 60 1.05 -46.10 -1.91
CA LYS A 60 0.20 -46.60 -0.83
C LYS A 60 0.66 -46.13 0.55
N LYS A 61 1.99 -46.08 0.79
CA LYS A 61 2.56 -45.51 2.02
C LYS A 61 2.27 -44.01 2.16
N LEU A 62 2.22 -43.29 1.05
CA LEU A 62 1.87 -41.88 0.97
C LEU A 62 0.34 -41.64 0.99
N GLY A 63 -0.47 -42.70 0.98
CA GLY A 63 -1.93 -42.61 1.01
C GLY A 63 -2.59 -42.40 -0.36
N PHE A 64 -1.85 -42.60 -1.46
CA PHE A 64 -2.37 -42.50 -2.82
C PHE A 64 -2.68 -43.89 -3.39
N GLU A 65 -3.80 -44.02 -4.09
CA GLU A 65 -4.20 -45.27 -4.75
C GLU A 65 -3.49 -45.45 -6.10
N SER A 66 -3.18 -44.35 -6.79
CA SER A 66 -2.47 -44.36 -8.08
C SER A 66 -1.59 -43.12 -8.28
N VAL A 67 -0.70 -43.17 -9.28
CA VAL A 67 0.09 -42.01 -9.73
C VAL A 67 -0.85 -40.88 -10.18
N SER A 68 -1.95 -41.23 -10.87
CA SER A 68 -2.95 -40.26 -11.35
C SER A 68 -3.59 -39.46 -10.22
N ASP A 69 -3.86 -40.10 -9.07
CA ASP A 69 -4.45 -39.41 -7.91
C ASP A 69 -3.45 -38.45 -7.28
N ALA A 70 -2.18 -38.86 -7.19
CA ALA A 70 -1.11 -38.02 -6.69
C ALA A 70 -0.88 -36.81 -7.61
N GLU A 71 -0.86 -37.01 -8.93
CA GLU A 71 -0.76 -35.93 -9.93
C GLU A 71 -1.94 -34.96 -9.84
N SER A 72 -3.16 -35.48 -9.67
CA SER A 72 -4.37 -34.68 -9.54
C SER A 72 -4.35 -33.80 -8.28
N LEU A 73 -3.95 -34.37 -7.13
CA LEU A 73 -3.85 -33.60 -5.89
C LEU A 73 -2.75 -32.54 -5.96
N VAL A 74 -1.61 -32.85 -6.57
CA VAL A 74 -0.53 -31.88 -6.78
C VAL A 74 -1.00 -30.74 -7.68
N LYS A 75 -1.74 -31.05 -8.74
CA LYS A 75 -2.32 -30.04 -9.64
C LYS A 75 -3.31 -29.15 -8.90
N GLU A 76 -4.27 -29.73 -8.17
CA GLU A 76 -5.25 -28.98 -7.40
C GLU A 76 -4.58 -28.11 -6.32
N SER A 77 -3.54 -28.63 -5.64
CA SER A 77 -2.78 -27.85 -4.66
C SER A 77 -2.07 -26.65 -5.29
N LYS A 78 -1.54 -26.80 -6.50
CA LYS A 78 -0.93 -25.69 -7.24
C LYS A 78 -1.98 -24.66 -7.64
N GLU A 79 -3.10 -25.09 -8.20
CA GLU A 79 -4.21 -24.20 -8.60
C GLU A 79 -4.77 -23.42 -7.39
N ARG A 80 -4.96 -24.09 -6.25
CA ARG A 80 -5.37 -23.42 -4.99
C ARG A 80 -4.34 -22.40 -4.52
N LYS A 81 -3.05 -22.76 -4.51
CA LYS A 81 -1.97 -21.82 -4.13
C LYS A 81 -1.90 -20.63 -5.08
N GLU A 82 -2.04 -20.85 -6.38
CA GLU A 82 -2.06 -19.76 -7.37
C GLU A 82 -3.28 -18.85 -7.18
N ALA A 83 -4.46 -19.43 -6.91
CA ALA A 83 -5.66 -18.67 -6.58
C ALA A 83 -5.50 -17.86 -5.29
N GLU A 84 -5.02 -18.48 -4.21
CA GLU A 84 -4.73 -17.81 -2.93
C GLU A 84 -3.72 -16.68 -3.09
N MET A 85 -2.65 -16.91 -3.85
CA MET A 85 -1.66 -15.88 -4.16
C MET A 85 -2.27 -14.72 -4.95
N SER A 86 -3.16 -15.00 -5.91
CA SER A 86 -3.86 -13.96 -6.67
C SER A 86 -4.81 -13.14 -5.77
N GLU A 87 -5.53 -13.80 -4.87
CA GLU A 87 -6.41 -13.11 -3.91
C GLU A 87 -5.63 -12.25 -2.92
N LEU A 88 -4.50 -12.78 -2.43
CA LEU A 88 -3.61 -12.06 -1.52
C LEU A 88 -3.00 -10.84 -2.20
N GLN A 89 -2.57 -10.95 -3.45
CA GLN A 89 -2.10 -9.80 -4.25
C GLN A 89 -3.20 -8.73 -4.38
N LYS A 90 -4.42 -9.12 -4.77
CA LYS A 90 -5.56 -8.20 -4.86
C LYS A 90 -5.92 -7.55 -3.52
N ALA A 91 -5.79 -8.28 -2.41
CA ALA A 91 -6.02 -7.75 -1.08
C ALA A 91 -4.94 -6.74 -0.69
N GLN A 92 -3.67 -7.01 -0.98
CA GLN A 92 -2.56 -6.08 -0.76
C GLN A 92 -2.69 -4.81 -1.59
N GLU A 93 -3.08 -4.91 -2.86
CA GLU A 93 -3.33 -3.75 -3.71
C GLU A 93 -4.46 -2.88 -3.16
N ARG A 94 -5.57 -3.50 -2.73
CA ARG A 94 -6.67 -2.78 -2.08
C ARG A 94 -6.25 -2.11 -0.77
N ALA A 95 -5.43 -2.78 0.03
CA ALA A 95 -4.91 -2.20 1.27
C ALA A 95 -4.05 -0.95 0.99
N LYS A 96 -3.11 -1.04 0.04
CA LYS A 96 -2.28 0.10 -0.36
C LYS A 96 -3.10 1.27 -0.91
N GLU A 97 -4.12 0.99 -1.70
CA GLU A 97 -5.01 2.01 -2.24
C GLU A 97 -5.82 2.69 -1.12
N LEU A 98 -6.34 1.93 -0.17
CA LEU A 98 -7.05 2.48 1.00
C LEU A 98 -6.11 3.30 1.90
N GLU A 99 -4.88 2.85 2.13
CA GLU A 99 -3.87 3.61 2.87
C GLU A 99 -3.57 4.95 2.18
N LYS A 100 -3.41 4.95 0.86
CA LYS A 100 -3.20 6.17 0.07
C LYS A 100 -4.41 7.11 0.16
N GLN A 101 -5.63 6.58 0.08
CA GLN A 101 -6.85 7.38 0.22
C GLN A 101 -6.98 7.97 1.62
N LEU A 102 -6.62 7.22 2.66
CA LEU A 102 -6.64 7.69 4.04
C LEU A 102 -5.62 8.81 4.24
N ALA A 103 -4.39 8.64 3.74
CA ALA A 103 -3.35 9.66 3.79
C ALA A 103 -3.78 10.94 3.04
N ALA A 104 -4.35 10.81 1.84
CA ALA A 104 -4.85 11.94 1.06
C ALA A 104 -6.02 12.66 1.75
N SER A 105 -6.93 11.91 2.37
CA SER A 105 -8.05 12.47 3.14
C SER A 105 -7.56 13.22 4.38
N ALA A 106 -6.60 12.65 5.12
CA ALA A 106 -5.99 13.30 6.28
C ALA A 106 -5.26 14.60 5.87
N GLU A 107 -4.53 14.59 4.76
CA GLU A 107 -3.88 15.79 4.22
C GLU A 107 -4.90 16.85 3.81
N LEU A 108 -5.99 16.45 3.14
CA LEU A 108 -7.08 17.36 2.76
C LEU A 108 -7.72 17.98 4.00
N GLN A 109 -8.03 17.19 5.02
CA GLN A 109 -8.59 17.67 6.28
C GLN A 109 -7.66 18.67 6.96
N LYS A 110 -6.36 18.37 7.04
CA LYS A 110 -5.34 19.26 7.58
C LYS A 110 -5.28 20.58 6.80
N ASN A 111 -5.30 20.51 5.47
CA ASN A 111 -5.30 21.69 4.61
C ASN A 111 -6.55 22.55 4.81
N MET A 112 -7.74 21.93 4.90
CA MET A 112 -8.99 22.65 5.16
C MET A 112 -9.02 23.30 6.54
N ALA A 113 -8.56 22.60 7.59
CA ALA A 113 -8.44 23.17 8.92
C ALA A 113 -7.47 24.36 8.95
N THR A 114 -6.34 24.23 8.24
CA THR A 114 -5.34 25.30 8.13
C THR A 114 -5.90 26.52 7.40
N LEU A 115 -6.59 26.30 6.28
CA LEU A 115 -7.26 27.37 5.53
C LEU A 115 -8.34 28.06 6.37
N ALA A 116 -9.20 27.30 7.05
CA ALA A 116 -10.26 27.86 7.87
C ALA A 116 -9.72 28.75 9.00
N ASP A 117 -8.67 28.30 9.68
CA ASP A 117 -8.02 29.06 10.75
C ASP A 117 -7.33 30.32 10.23
N ILE A 118 -6.61 30.22 9.10
CA ILE A 118 -6.00 31.39 8.44
C ILE A 118 -7.06 32.37 7.99
N THR A 119 -8.15 31.93 7.37
CA THR A 119 -9.25 32.82 6.94
C THR A 119 -9.88 33.55 8.12
N ALA A 120 -10.12 32.84 9.23
CA ALA A 120 -10.68 33.44 10.43
C ALA A 120 -9.74 34.50 11.05
N LYS A 121 -8.43 34.22 11.10
CA LYS A 121 -7.42 35.15 11.63
C LYS A 121 -7.13 36.31 10.68
N ALA A 122 -7.08 36.05 9.38
CA ALA A 122 -6.91 37.04 8.32
C ALA A 122 -8.03 38.08 8.35
N ALA A 123 -9.29 37.63 8.51
CA ALA A 123 -10.42 38.54 8.66
C ALA A 123 -10.30 39.44 9.91
N LYS A 124 -9.81 38.89 11.04
CA LYS A 124 -9.56 39.66 12.27
C LYS A 124 -8.43 40.68 12.10
N LEU A 125 -7.39 40.31 11.36
CA LEU A 125 -6.23 41.17 11.07
C LEU A 125 -6.48 42.16 9.92
N GLY A 126 -7.66 42.14 9.32
CA GLY A 126 -8.02 43.04 8.22
C GLY A 126 -7.33 42.73 6.90
N ILE A 127 -6.91 41.49 6.67
CA ILE A 127 -6.30 41.06 5.40
C ILE A 127 -7.35 41.06 4.29
N VAL A 128 -7.04 41.69 3.15
CA VAL A 128 -7.97 41.82 2.01
C VAL A 128 -8.22 40.48 1.32
N ASP A 129 -7.19 39.65 1.18
CA ASP A 129 -7.24 38.38 0.48
C ASP A 129 -6.69 37.24 1.35
N PRO A 130 -7.58 36.55 2.10
CA PRO A 130 -7.20 35.40 2.92
C PRO A 130 -6.70 34.20 2.09
N ASP A 131 -7.17 34.05 0.86
CA ASP A 131 -6.76 32.95 -0.02
C ASP A 131 -5.34 33.17 -0.57
N ALA A 132 -4.97 34.42 -0.87
CA ALA A 132 -3.60 34.80 -1.18
C ALA A 132 -2.71 34.65 0.05
N ALA A 133 -3.17 35.07 1.23
CA ALA A 133 -2.45 34.86 2.48
C ALA A 133 -2.13 33.37 2.72
N PHE A 134 -3.10 32.48 2.53
CA PHE A 134 -2.88 31.03 2.64
C PHE A 134 -1.84 30.50 1.64
N LYS A 135 -1.88 30.96 0.39
CA LYS A 135 -0.94 30.52 -0.66
C LYS A 135 0.48 31.07 -0.45
N LEU A 136 0.61 32.24 0.16
CA LEU A 136 1.88 32.93 0.37
C LEU A 136 2.54 32.57 1.71
N LEU A 137 1.78 32.05 2.67
CA LEU A 137 2.32 31.60 3.95
C LEU A 137 3.31 30.44 3.75
N ASP A 138 4.43 30.47 4.46
CA ASP A 138 5.33 29.32 4.51
C ASP A 138 4.66 28.18 5.30
N LYS A 139 4.20 27.16 4.58
CA LYS A 139 3.56 25.99 5.16
C LYS A 139 4.49 25.19 6.08
N GLY A 140 5.81 25.26 5.85
CA GLY A 140 6.81 24.60 6.69
C GLY A 140 6.98 25.27 8.06
N ALA A 141 6.62 26.54 8.18
CA ALA A 141 6.66 27.28 9.43
C ALA A 141 5.41 27.08 10.30
N ILE A 142 4.36 26.41 9.79
CA ILE A 142 3.12 26.18 10.53
C ILE A 142 3.32 25.05 11.54
N GLU A 143 3.16 25.40 12.82
CA GLU A 143 3.16 24.43 13.91
C GLU A 143 1.74 23.90 14.12
N TYR A 144 1.64 22.59 14.27
CA TYR A 144 0.38 21.89 14.51
C TYR A 144 0.36 21.32 15.93
N ASP A 145 -0.82 21.34 16.56
CA ASP A 145 -1.05 20.65 17.83
C ASP A 145 -1.32 19.14 17.63
N ASP A 146 -1.54 18.43 18.74
CA ASP A 146 -1.82 16.99 18.74
C ASP A 146 -3.12 16.63 17.99
N ASP A 147 -4.05 17.58 17.83
CA ASP A 147 -5.28 17.45 17.07
C ASP A 147 -5.09 17.77 15.57
N GLY A 148 -3.86 18.11 15.14
CA GLY A 148 -3.55 18.49 13.77
C GLY A 148 -4.05 19.89 13.38
N LYS A 149 -4.36 20.75 14.36
CA LYS A 149 -4.78 22.14 14.13
C LYS A 149 -3.58 23.09 14.18
N PRO A 150 -3.56 24.13 13.33
CA PRO A 150 -2.48 25.11 13.36
C PRO A 150 -2.51 25.97 14.64
N LYS A 151 -1.35 26.14 15.28
CA LYS A 151 -1.21 26.88 16.54
C LYS A 151 -0.66 28.30 16.36
N ASN A 152 0.25 28.50 15.41
CA ASN A 152 1.05 29.74 15.29
C ASN A 152 0.69 30.64 14.09
N THR A 153 -0.39 30.33 13.35
CA THR A 153 -0.82 31.07 12.15
C THR A 153 -1.04 32.56 12.36
N GLU A 154 -1.50 33.00 13.53
CA GLU A 154 -1.69 34.44 13.80
C GLU A 154 -0.37 35.20 13.80
N ALA A 155 0.66 34.65 14.46
CA ALA A 155 1.99 35.23 14.48
C ALA A 155 2.60 35.26 13.07
N LEU A 156 2.41 34.20 12.29
CA LEU A 156 2.87 34.13 10.90
C LEU A 156 2.16 35.16 10.00
N LEU A 157 0.85 35.35 10.17
CA LEU A 157 0.09 36.37 9.42
C LEU A 157 0.51 37.80 9.79
N VAL A 158 0.80 38.08 11.06
CA VAL A 158 1.34 39.38 11.49
C VAL A 158 2.73 39.64 10.92
N ALA A 159 3.61 38.63 10.90
CA ALA A 159 4.92 38.74 10.26
C ALA A 159 4.78 38.99 8.75
N MET A 160 3.89 38.24 8.10
CA MET A 160 3.59 38.41 6.68
C MET A 160 3.06 39.81 6.34
N LEU A 161 2.22 40.40 7.19
CA LEU A 161 1.74 41.79 6.98
C LEU A 161 2.87 42.83 7.02
N LYS A 162 3.95 42.58 7.78
CA LYS A 162 5.13 43.46 7.79
C LYS A 162 5.92 43.37 6.49
N GLU A 163 6.06 42.15 5.94
CA GLU A 163 6.77 41.91 4.69
C GLU A 163 5.94 42.27 3.45
N ARG A 164 4.62 42.12 3.55
CA ARG A 164 3.64 42.29 2.47
C ARG A 164 2.53 43.25 2.91
N PRO A 165 2.81 44.56 3.10
CA PRO A 165 1.80 45.51 3.58
C PRO A 165 0.60 45.66 2.66
N TYR A 166 0.74 45.35 1.36
CA TYR A 166 -0.35 45.40 0.38
C TYR A 166 -1.48 44.39 0.64
N LEU A 167 -1.26 43.39 1.51
CA LEU A 167 -2.30 42.48 1.96
C LEU A 167 -3.17 43.08 3.06
N ALA A 168 -2.73 44.14 3.73
CA ALA A 168 -3.53 44.85 4.72
C ALA A 168 -4.63 45.65 4.02
N GLY A 169 -5.86 45.43 4.44
CA GLY A 169 -7.01 46.18 3.98
C GLY A 169 -7.07 47.54 4.63
N THR A 170 -7.25 48.57 3.81
CA THR A 170 -7.75 49.87 4.27
C THR A 170 -9.20 49.66 4.68
N GLY A 171 -9.44 49.42 5.97
CA GLY A 171 -10.68 48.92 6.54
C GLY A 171 -11.97 49.38 5.84
N SER A 172 -12.63 48.44 5.17
CA SER A 172 -14.06 48.46 4.87
C SER A 172 -14.49 47.04 4.56
N SER A 173 -14.63 46.21 5.59
CA SER A 173 -15.30 44.93 5.45
C SER A 173 -16.80 45.16 5.32
N ALA A 174 -17.29 45.21 4.08
CA ALA A 174 -18.71 45.35 3.73
C ALA A 174 -19.47 44.01 3.74
N MET A 175 -18.85 42.89 4.15
CA MET A 175 -19.37 41.55 3.87
C MET A 175 -19.99 40.80 5.05
N ASN A 176 -20.23 41.45 6.19
CA ASN A 176 -21.18 40.96 7.18
C ASN A 176 -21.77 42.14 7.95
N PRO A 177 -22.95 42.67 7.56
CA PRO A 177 -23.69 43.52 8.49
C PRO A 177 -24.05 42.61 9.66
N GLY A 178 -23.22 42.64 10.70
CA GLY A 178 -23.52 41.98 11.97
C GLY A 178 -24.95 42.34 12.29
N LYS A 179 -25.81 41.32 12.33
CA LYS A 179 -27.26 41.48 12.48
C LYS A 179 -27.46 42.23 13.80
N SER A 180 -27.57 43.55 13.72
CA SER A 180 -27.77 44.40 14.87
C SER A 180 -29.08 43.92 15.49
N ARG A 181 -29.00 43.35 16.71
CA ARG A 181 -30.18 42.86 17.42
C ARG A 181 -31.19 44.01 17.48
N THR A 182 -32.33 43.85 16.83
CA THR A 182 -33.44 44.79 16.90
C THR A 182 -34.23 44.47 18.15
N TYR A 183 -34.29 45.41 19.08
CA TYR A 183 -35.10 45.27 20.29
C TYR A 183 -36.53 45.71 20.01
N THR A 184 -37.50 44.95 20.51
CA THR A 184 -38.91 45.34 20.51
C THR A 184 -39.20 46.32 21.65
N LYS A 185 -40.32 47.06 21.56
CA LYS A 185 -40.72 48.03 22.59
C LYS A 185 -40.84 47.39 23.98
N ASP A 186 -41.41 46.19 24.05
CA ASP A 186 -41.59 45.43 25.30
C ASP A 186 -40.26 44.94 25.90
N GLU A 187 -39.25 44.71 25.05
CA GLU A 187 -37.90 44.33 25.49
C GLU A 187 -37.11 45.55 25.98
N ILE A 188 -37.30 46.71 25.35
CA ILE A 188 -36.68 47.97 25.78
C ILE A 188 -37.22 48.40 27.15
N GLU A 189 -38.53 48.23 27.38
CA GLU A 189 -39.19 48.59 28.65
C GLU A 189 -38.78 47.69 29.82
N LYS A 190 -38.38 46.44 29.54
CA LYS A 190 -37.92 45.48 30.55
C LYS A 190 -36.41 45.51 30.77
N MET A 191 -35.64 46.22 29.95
CA MET A 191 -34.19 46.32 30.10
C MET A 191 -33.81 47.28 31.23
N SER A 192 -32.74 46.94 31.94
CA SER A 192 -32.20 47.84 32.96
C SER A 192 -31.63 49.11 32.30
N PRO A 193 -31.54 50.23 33.04
CA PRO A 193 -30.91 51.45 32.52
C PRO A 193 -29.46 51.23 32.04
N GLU A 194 -28.74 50.29 32.66
CA GLU A 194 -27.39 49.92 32.24
C GLU A 194 -27.39 49.18 30.90
N ASP A 195 -28.38 48.30 30.67
CA ASP A 195 -28.51 47.55 29.42
C ASP A 195 -28.99 48.43 28.27
N ILE A 196 -29.80 49.46 28.56
CA ILE A 196 -30.21 50.47 27.58
C ILE A 196 -29.00 51.27 27.11
N ASN A 197 -28.13 51.72 28.03
CA ASN A 197 -26.93 52.48 27.68
C ASN A 197 -25.93 51.64 26.88
N LYS A 198 -25.77 50.35 27.22
CA LYS A 198 -24.89 49.42 26.49
C LYS A 198 -25.39 49.13 25.07
N ASN A 199 -26.71 49.12 24.86
CA ASN A 199 -27.33 48.77 23.58
C ASN A 199 -27.98 49.97 22.87
N TRP A 200 -27.60 51.19 23.26
CA TRP A 200 -28.26 52.44 22.86
C TRP A 200 -28.34 52.63 21.34
N ASP A 201 -27.28 52.31 20.60
CA ASP A 201 -27.25 52.45 19.14
C ASP A 201 -28.30 51.58 18.42
N ALA A 202 -28.56 50.38 18.95
CA ALA A 202 -29.57 49.47 18.42
C ALA A 202 -30.99 49.91 18.78
N ILE A 203 -31.19 50.43 20.00
CA ILE A 203 -32.47 50.95 20.50
C ILE A 203 -32.85 52.24 19.75
N LYS A 204 -31.89 53.14 19.53
CA LYS A 204 -32.06 54.37 18.76
C LYS A 204 -32.49 54.08 17.33
N SER A 205 -31.85 53.10 16.69
CA SER A 205 -32.21 52.66 15.33
C SER A 205 -33.64 52.10 15.25
N PHE A 206 -34.12 51.42 16.30
CA PHE A 206 -35.53 50.98 16.38
C PHE A 206 -36.49 52.18 16.54
N LEU A 207 -36.18 53.13 17.42
CA LEU A 207 -37.00 54.33 17.66
C LEU A 207 -37.10 55.22 16.42
N GLU A 208 -36.01 55.41 15.67
CA GLU A 208 -36.00 56.19 14.41
C GLU A 208 -36.83 55.53 13.31
N ARG A 209 -36.92 54.19 13.31
CA ARG A 209 -37.68 53.42 12.32
C ARG A 209 -39.17 53.30 12.66
N SER A 210 -39.51 53.26 13.95
CA SER A 210 -40.89 53.18 14.45
C SER A 210 -41.56 54.55 14.63
N GLY A 211 -40.82 55.66 14.48
CA GLY A 211 -41.34 57.03 14.53
C GLY A 211 -41.76 57.62 13.18
N LYS A 212 -41.83 56.81 12.11
CA LYS A 212 -42.40 57.17 10.80
C LYS A 212 -43.78 56.56 10.61
#